data_AF-A0A7S0JL53-F1
#
_entry.id   AF-A0A7S0JL53-F1
#
_cell.length_a   1.000
_cell.length_b   1.000
_cell.length_c   1.000
_cell.angle_alpha   90.00
_cell.angle_beta   90.00
_cell.angle_gamma   90.00
#
_symmetry.space_group_name_H-M   'P 1'
#
loop_
_entity.id
_entity.type
_entity.pdbx_description
1 polymer ?
#
loop_
_entity_poly.entity_id
_entity_poly.type
_entity_poly.pdbx_seq_one_letter_code
_entity_poly.pdbx_strand_id
1 'polypeptide(L)'
;SLRARAWLFLSDAAPLRESFPEHYHEMLDEGLRMPERDRAEIEIDLHRTFPNHPLFGGFRDADDAAAEPPGRAALRRVLLAFAAHNQSGGYCQALNFIAAMILLVTELQEEPAFWLLVAMCEIVPDFYSQYMTGIRVEQNLFGRLVH
;
A
#
# COMPACT_ATOMS: atom_id res chain seq x y z
N SER A 1 3.57 -7.77 16.89
CA SER A 1 4.44 -8.89 16.46
C SER A 1 5.93 -8.52 16.40
N LEU A 2 6.85 -9.50 16.57
CA LEU A 2 8.30 -9.34 16.31
C LEU A 2 8.58 -8.98 14.84
N ARG A 3 7.75 -9.45 13.91
CA ARG A 3 7.89 -9.20 12.46
C ARG A 3 7.70 -7.73 12.13
N ALA A 4 6.63 -7.10 12.65
CA ALA A 4 6.36 -5.68 12.45
C ALA A 4 7.53 -4.79 12.91
N ARG A 5 8.08 -5.06 14.11
CA ARG A 5 9.24 -4.33 14.65
C ARG A 5 10.50 -4.56 13.83
N ALA A 6 10.75 -5.80 13.41
CA ALA A 6 11.90 -6.11 12.56
C ALA A 6 11.81 -5.39 11.21
N TRP A 7 10.63 -5.34 10.59
CA TRP A 7 10.43 -4.67 9.31
C TRP A 7 10.64 -3.15 9.44
N LEU A 8 10.05 -2.53 10.46
CA LEU A 8 10.21 -1.09 10.71
C LEU A 8 11.67 -0.69 10.98
N PHE A 9 12.41 -1.55 11.68
CA PHE A 9 13.83 -1.32 11.97
C PHE A 9 14.70 -1.52 10.73
N LEU A 10 14.45 -2.55 9.92
CA LEU A 10 15.25 -2.85 8.74
C LEU A 10 15.02 -1.88 7.57
N SER A 11 13.88 -1.19 7.55
CA SER A 11 13.53 -0.25 6.48
C SER A 11 13.76 1.22 6.85
N ASP A 12 14.37 1.52 8.01
CA ASP A 12 14.47 2.87 8.59
C ASP A 12 13.12 3.63 8.71
N ALA A 13 12.00 2.90 8.69
CA ALA A 13 10.66 3.50 8.79
C ALA A 13 10.35 4.02 10.20
N ALA A 14 10.98 3.43 11.24
CA ALA A 14 10.78 3.88 12.61
C ALA A 14 11.35 5.30 12.86
N PRO A 15 12.60 5.62 12.49
CA PRO A 15 13.13 6.99 12.55
C PRO A 15 12.32 8.03 11.76
N LEU A 16 11.85 7.66 10.56
CA LEU A 16 11.02 8.55 9.73
C LEU A 16 9.70 8.89 10.43
N ARG A 17 9.00 7.87 10.96
CA ARG A 17 7.76 8.10 11.72
C ARG A 17 7.96 8.99 12.93
N GLU A 18 9.01 8.77 13.72
CA GLU A 18 9.31 9.57 14.91
C GLU A 18 9.63 11.04 14.57
N SER A 19 10.17 11.28 13.38
CA SER A 19 10.44 12.64 12.89
C SER A 19 9.18 13.38 12.41
N PHE A 20 8.12 12.64 12.09
CA PHE A 20 6.90 13.16 11.44
C PHE A 20 5.62 12.53 12.01
N PRO A 21 5.27 12.77 13.29
CA PRO A 21 4.20 12.06 13.98
C PRO A 21 2.78 12.30 13.43
N GLU A 22 2.50 13.46 12.81
CA GLU A 22 1.18 13.77 12.26
C GLU A 22 1.07 13.53 10.75
N HIS A 23 2.19 13.20 10.10
CA HIS A 23 2.28 13.20 8.64
C HIS A 23 1.36 12.18 7.98
N TYR A 24 1.18 10.99 8.58
CA TYR A 24 0.20 10.02 8.07
C TYR A 24 -1.22 10.60 8.02
N HIS A 25 -1.62 11.30 9.09
CA HIS A 25 -2.95 11.89 9.19
C HIS A 25 -3.13 13.05 8.22
N GLU A 26 -2.12 13.91 8.08
CA GLU A 26 -2.10 15.00 7.09
C GLU A 26 -2.23 14.47 5.66
N MET A 27 -1.45 13.44 5.31
CA MET A 27 -1.48 12.82 3.99
C MET A 27 -2.80 12.08 3.73
N LEU A 28 -3.39 11.42 4.73
CA LEU A 28 -4.72 10.82 4.59
C LEU A 28 -5.77 11.88 4.28
N ASP A 29 -5.72 12.99 4.98
CA ASP A 29 -6.62 14.14 4.81
C ASP A 29 -6.50 14.74 3.41
N GLU A 30 -5.27 14.89 2.89
CA GLU A 30 -5.02 15.28 1.51
C GLU A 30 -5.53 14.24 0.51
N GLY A 31 -5.26 12.96 0.75
CA GLY A 31 -5.70 11.84 -0.08
C GLY A 31 -7.22 11.77 -0.23
N LEU A 32 -7.96 12.06 0.85
CA LEU A 32 -9.42 12.13 0.82
C LEU A 32 -9.94 13.29 -0.06
N ARG A 33 -9.16 14.37 -0.21
CA ARG A 33 -9.47 15.55 -1.04
C ARG A 33 -8.99 15.43 -2.47
N MET A 34 -8.26 14.37 -2.83
CA MET A 34 -7.83 14.12 -4.21
C MET A 34 -9.02 14.00 -5.17
N PRO A 35 -8.83 14.34 -6.46
CA PRO A 35 -9.85 14.16 -7.48
C PRO A 35 -10.43 12.74 -7.48
N GLU A 36 -11.73 12.62 -7.73
CA GLU A 36 -12.43 11.33 -7.74
C GLU A 36 -11.79 10.32 -8.69
N ARG A 37 -11.29 10.79 -9.84
CA ARG A 37 -10.57 9.98 -10.82
C ARG A 37 -9.39 9.23 -10.21
N ASP A 38 -8.59 9.89 -9.39
CA ASP A 38 -7.36 9.31 -8.84
C ASP A 38 -7.69 8.34 -7.70
N ARG A 39 -8.76 8.62 -6.94
CA ARG A 39 -9.27 7.71 -5.90
C ARG A 39 -9.97 6.49 -6.49
N ALA A 40 -10.59 6.62 -7.66
CA ALA A 40 -11.33 5.53 -8.31
C ALA A 40 -10.42 4.35 -8.69
N GLU A 41 -9.18 4.61 -9.09
CA GLU A 41 -8.20 3.55 -9.37
C GLU A 41 -7.89 2.71 -8.11
N ILE A 42 -7.80 3.36 -6.95
CA ILE A 42 -7.63 2.69 -5.66
C ILE A 42 -8.87 1.83 -5.35
N GLU A 43 -10.09 2.35 -5.50
CA GLU A 43 -11.32 1.58 -5.23
C GLU A 43 -11.42 0.31 -6.09
N ILE A 44 -11.09 0.41 -7.37
CA ILE A 44 -11.05 -0.74 -8.28
C ILE A 44 -10.07 -1.80 -7.75
N ASP A 45 -8.92 -1.36 -7.24
CA ASP A 45 -7.88 -2.25 -6.71
C ASP A 45 -8.27 -2.89 -5.38
N LEU A 46 -8.99 -2.18 -4.51
CA LEU A 46 -9.53 -2.75 -3.27
C LEU A 46 -10.42 -3.96 -3.54
N HIS A 47 -11.19 -3.96 -4.62
CA HIS A 47 -12.10 -5.05 -4.97
C HIS A 47 -11.36 -6.35 -5.35
N ARG A 48 -10.21 -6.23 -6.00
CA ARG A 48 -9.39 -7.36 -6.46
C ARG A 48 -8.27 -7.76 -5.51
N THR A 49 -8.04 -7.02 -4.43
CA THR A 49 -6.99 -7.32 -3.44
C THR A 49 -7.45 -8.37 -2.44
N PHE A 50 -6.83 -9.56 -2.50
CA PHE A 50 -7.10 -10.69 -1.59
C PHE A 50 -8.60 -10.95 -1.32
N PRO A 51 -9.42 -11.13 -2.37
CA PRO A 51 -10.88 -11.15 -2.23
C PRO A 51 -11.41 -12.28 -1.34
N ASN A 52 -10.64 -13.37 -1.18
CA ASN A 52 -11.04 -14.51 -0.33
C ASN A 52 -10.47 -14.43 1.10
N HIS A 53 -9.67 -13.41 1.42
CA HIS A 53 -9.08 -13.27 2.74
C HIS A 53 -10.09 -12.67 3.72
N PRO A 54 -10.28 -13.22 4.95
CA PRO A 54 -11.33 -12.78 5.87
C PRO A 54 -11.30 -11.27 6.20
N LEU A 55 -10.11 -10.66 6.21
CA LEU A 55 -9.96 -9.22 6.48
C LEU A 55 -10.27 -8.30 5.29
N PHE A 56 -10.30 -8.81 4.05
CA PHE A 56 -10.41 -7.98 2.83
C PHE A 56 -11.64 -8.28 1.97
N GLY A 57 -12.21 -9.49 2.03
CA GLY A 57 -13.41 -9.84 1.26
C GLY A 57 -13.98 -11.24 1.47
N GLY A 58 -13.35 -12.08 2.30
CA GLY A 58 -13.77 -13.47 2.54
C GLY A 58 -15.19 -13.59 3.11
N PHE A 59 -15.71 -14.81 3.10
CA PHE A 59 -17.06 -15.11 3.61
C PHE A 59 -17.21 -14.61 5.05
N ARG A 60 -18.15 -13.67 5.26
CA ARG A 60 -18.53 -13.15 6.58
C ARG A 60 -19.93 -13.64 6.93
N ASP A 61 -20.23 -13.70 8.22
CA ASP A 61 -21.56 -14.04 8.68
C ASP A 61 -22.61 -13.06 8.12
N ALA A 62 -23.84 -13.53 7.92
CA ALA A 62 -24.90 -12.76 7.28
C ALA A 62 -25.19 -11.42 7.98
N ASP A 63 -24.97 -11.37 9.29
CA ASP A 63 -25.14 -10.16 10.11
C ASP A 63 -24.04 -9.10 9.87
N ASP A 64 -22.87 -9.52 9.36
CA ASP A 64 -21.71 -8.69 9.05
C ASP A 64 -21.55 -8.38 7.54
N ALA A 65 -22.43 -8.94 6.70
CA ALA A 65 -22.34 -8.82 5.24
C ALA A 65 -22.57 -7.38 4.73
N ALA A 66 -23.28 -6.54 5.51
CA ALA A 66 -23.52 -5.14 5.17
C ALA A 66 -22.34 -4.21 5.49
N ALA A 67 -21.41 -4.63 6.37
CA ALA A 67 -20.29 -3.82 6.81
C ALA A 67 -19.05 -4.10 5.96
N GLU A 68 -18.34 -3.02 5.57
CA GLU A 68 -17.07 -3.16 4.87
C GLU A 68 -16.04 -3.94 5.72
N PRO A 69 -15.26 -4.86 5.13
CA PRO A 69 -14.18 -5.54 5.84
C PRO A 69 -13.15 -4.55 6.40
N PRO A 70 -12.71 -4.72 7.67
CA PRO A 70 -11.81 -3.76 8.32
C PRO A 70 -10.47 -3.63 7.60
N GLY A 71 -9.95 -4.72 7.03
CA GLY A 71 -8.71 -4.69 6.24
C GLY A 71 -8.88 -3.93 4.93
N ARG A 72 -10.05 -4.02 4.27
CA ARG A 72 -10.34 -3.21 3.06
C ARG A 72 -10.40 -1.72 3.40
N ALA A 73 -11.08 -1.37 4.50
CA ALA A 73 -11.16 0.02 4.96
C ALA A 73 -9.78 0.59 5.31
N ALA A 74 -8.94 -0.19 6.02
CA ALA A 74 -7.57 0.20 6.35
C ALA A 74 -6.69 0.34 5.10
N LEU A 75 -6.82 -0.61 4.15
CA LEU A 75 -6.09 -0.58 2.88
C LEU A 75 -6.42 0.68 2.07
N ARG A 76 -7.69 1.08 2.02
CA ARG A 76 -8.10 2.34 1.38
C ARG A 76 -7.36 3.53 1.98
N ARG A 77 -7.38 3.68 3.30
CA ARG A 77 -6.77 4.82 3.98
C ARG A 77 -5.26 4.88 3.76
N VAL A 78 -4.57 3.74 3.89
CA VAL A 78 -3.11 3.66 3.66
C VAL A 78 -2.76 4.03 2.21
N LEU A 79 -3.50 3.51 1.23
CA LEU A 79 -3.24 3.81 -0.19
C LEU A 79 -3.54 5.27 -0.56
N LEU A 80 -4.59 5.87 0.01
CA LEU A 80 -4.89 7.29 -0.17
C LEU A 80 -3.80 8.18 0.43
N ALA A 81 -3.39 7.90 1.66
CA ALA A 81 -2.29 8.62 2.30
C ALA A 81 -0.99 8.48 1.50
N PHE A 82 -0.69 7.29 1.01
CA PHE A 82 0.50 7.07 0.19
C PHE A 82 0.45 7.83 -1.15
N ALA A 83 -0.71 7.82 -1.83
CA ALA A 83 -0.88 8.54 -3.10
C ALA A 83 -0.70 10.06 -2.91
N ALA A 84 -1.20 10.62 -1.81
CA ALA A 84 -1.00 12.01 -1.45
C ALA A 84 0.46 12.33 -1.10
N HIS A 85 1.15 11.41 -0.42
CA HIS A 85 2.57 11.55 -0.12
C HIS A 85 3.45 11.55 -1.39
N ASN A 86 3.14 10.69 -2.36
CA ASN A 86 3.91 10.52 -3.59
C ASN A 86 3.38 11.40 -4.74
N GLN A 87 3.29 12.72 -4.54
CA GLN A 87 2.61 13.67 -5.46
C GLN A 87 3.12 13.64 -6.92
N SER A 88 4.36 13.24 -7.17
CA SER A 88 4.96 13.18 -8.51
C SER A 88 4.76 11.84 -9.22
N GLY A 89 4.54 10.74 -8.49
CA GLY A 89 4.37 9.39 -9.03
C GLY A 89 2.94 8.85 -8.96
N GLY A 90 2.10 9.41 -8.08
CA GLY A 90 0.74 8.96 -7.82
C GLY A 90 0.67 7.53 -7.28
N TYR A 91 -0.52 6.94 -7.38
CA TYR A 91 -0.75 5.52 -7.09
C TYR A 91 -0.33 4.65 -8.29
N CYS A 92 0.58 3.71 -8.09
CA CYS A 92 1.00 2.74 -9.10
C CYS A 92 0.27 1.41 -8.94
N GLN A 93 -0.23 0.87 -10.05
CA GLN A 93 -1.02 -0.36 -10.12
C GLN A 93 -0.18 -1.60 -9.77
N ALA A 94 -0.10 -1.94 -8.49
CA ALA A 94 0.50 -3.13 -7.85
C ALA A 94 0.66 -2.90 -6.33
N LEU A 95 0.69 -1.61 -5.92
CA LEU A 95 0.92 -1.20 -4.54
C LEU A 95 -0.18 -1.70 -3.59
N ASN A 96 -1.40 -1.92 -4.08
CA ASN A 96 -2.50 -2.50 -3.30
C ASN A 96 -2.14 -3.85 -2.66
N PHE A 97 -1.48 -4.75 -3.40
CA PHE A 97 -1.11 -6.06 -2.85
C PHE A 97 0.01 -5.93 -1.81
N ILE A 98 0.97 -5.05 -2.05
CA ILE A 98 2.09 -4.80 -1.13
C ILE A 98 1.56 -4.17 0.16
N ALA A 99 0.77 -3.11 0.05
CA ALA A 99 0.14 -2.44 1.18
C ALA A 99 -0.74 -3.41 1.99
N ALA A 100 -1.51 -4.29 1.33
CA ALA A 100 -2.31 -5.30 2.01
C ALA A 100 -1.44 -6.33 2.74
N MET A 101 -0.32 -6.78 2.17
CA MET A 101 0.62 -7.66 2.86
C MET A 101 1.28 -6.98 4.07
N ILE A 102 1.66 -5.71 3.93
CA ILE A 102 2.21 -4.93 5.03
C ILE A 102 1.18 -4.81 6.16
N LEU A 103 -0.08 -4.48 5.84
CA LEU A 103 -1.18 -4.41 6.81
C LEU A 103 -1.40 -5.73 7.57
N LEU A 104 -1.23 -6.88 6.91
CA LEU A 104 -1.27 -8.18 7.59
C LEU A 104 -0.11 -8.35 8.58
N VAL A 105 1.09 -7.91 8.21
CA VAL A 105 2.29 -8.01 9.07
C VAL A 105 2.25 -7.01 10.22
N THR A 106 1.64 -5.84 10.04
CA THR A 106 1.48 -4.79 11.05
C THR A 106 0.21 -4.95 11.89
N GLU A 107 -0.52 -6.06 11.76
CA GLU A 107 -1.75 -6.32 12.54
C GLU A 107 -2.81 -5.21 12.35
N LEU A 108 -2.97 -4.73 11.12
CA LEU A 108 -3.87 -3.64 10.70
C LEU A 108 -3.55 -2.26 11.31
N GLN A 109 -2.34 -2.05 11.82
CA GLN A 109 -1.88 -0.71 12.20
C GLN A 109 -1.51 0.07 10.93
N GLU A 110 -2.30 1.12 10.65
CA GLU A 110 -2.24 1.88 9.39
C GLU A 110 -0.99 2.74 9.27
N GLU A 111 -0.69 3.55 10.27
CA GLU A 111 0.46 4.46 10.23
C GLU A 111 1.80 3.69 10.08
N PRO A 112 2.07 2.62 10.85
CA PRO A 112 3.23 1.76 10.57
C PRO A 112 3.22 1.15 9.17
N ALA A 113 2.07 0.77 8.66
CA ALA A 113 1.95 0.19 7.32
C ALA A 113 2.26 1.23 6.23
N PHE A 114 1.80 2.46 6.41
CA PHE A 114 2.09 3.59 5.55
C PHE A 114 3.60 3.85 5.48
N TRP A 115 4.29 3.98 6.62
CA TRP A 115 5.73 4.25 6.63
C TRP A 115 6.57 3.10 6.05
N LEU A 116 6.16 1.85 6.27
CA LEU A 116 6.78 0.71 5.61
C LEU A 116 6.62 0.75 4.10
N LEU A 117 5.43 1.15 3.61
CA LEU A 117 5.18 1.29 2.18
C LEU A 117 6.00 2.43 1.56
N VAL A 118 6.12 3.57 2.25
CA VAL A 118 7.01 4.69 1.86
C VAL A 118 8.45 4.20 1.72
N ALA A 119 9.00 3.61 2.78
CA ALA A 119 10.37 3.11 2.77
C ALA A 119 10.62 2.05 1.68
N MET A 120 9.67 1.14 1.44
CA MET A 120 9.80 0.14 0.38
C MET A 120 9.84 0.77 -1.02
N CYS A 121 9.04 1.80 -1.27
CA CYS A 121 9.02 2.51 -2.55
C CYS A 121 10.30 3.35 -2.77
N GLU A 122 10.90 3.87 -1.70
CA GLU A 122 12.19 4.58 -1.74
C GLU A 122 13.39 3.67 -1.99
N ILE A 123 13.34 2.40 -1.52
CA ILE A 123 14.41 1.41 -1.73
C ILE A 123 14.36 0.83 -3.16
N VAL A 124 13.18 0.82 -3.79
CA VAL A 124 12.99 0.26 -5.14
C VAL A 124 12.41 1.30 -6.13
N PRO A 125 13.09 2.45 -6.33
CA PRO A 125 12.55 3.56 -7.12
C PRO A 125 12.32 3.20 -8.59
N ASP A 126 13.11 2.27 -9.15
CA ASP A 126 13.03 1.87 -10.56
C ASP A 126 11.93 0.85 -10.89
N PHE A 127 11.33 0.18 -9.88
CA PHE A 127 10.22 -0.76 -10.10
C PHE A 127 8.85 -0.09 -10.03
N TYR A 128 8.71 0.97 -9.22
CA TYR A 128 7.42 1.61 -8.94
C TYR A 128 7.28 3.04 -9.49
N SER A 129 8.27 3.53 -10.25
CA SER A 129 8.08 4.74 -11.06
C SER A 129 6.96 4.53 -12.10
N GLN A 130 6.28 5.62 -12.46
CA GLN A 130 5.13 5.68 -13.38
C GLN A 130 5.38 5.02 -14.77
N TYR A 131 6.62 4.63 -15.06
CA TYR A 131 7.04 4.03 -16.32
C TYR A 131 7.44 2.55 -16.21
N MET A 132 7.43 1.95 -15.01
CA MET A 132 7.85 0.55 -14.76
C MET A 132 9.15 0.18 -15.51
N THR A 133 10.08 1.14 -15.62
CA THR A 133 11.23 1.02 -16.51
C THR A 133 12.13 -0.14 -16.09
N GLY A 134 12.29 -0.37 -14.78
CA GLY A 134 13.04 -1.51 -14.23
C GLY A 134 12.41 -2.87 -14.58
N ILE A 135 11.09 -2.99 -14.51
CA ILE A 135 10.37 -4.24 -14.83
C ILE A 135 10.48 -4.58 -16.32
N ARG A 136 10.44 -3.57 -17.20
CA ARG A 136 10.62 -3.78 -18.65
C ARG A 136 12.05 -4.21 -19.02
N VAL A 137 13.04 -3.73 -18.29
CA VAL A 137 14.44 -4.15 -18.47
C VAL A 137 14.64 -5.58 -17.98
N GLU A 138 14.08 -5.95 -16.83
CA GLU A 138 14.17 -7.33 -16.32
C GLU A 138 13.40 -8.33 -17.19
N GLN A 139 12.21 -8.00 -17.69
CA GLN A 139 11.50 -8.88 -18.64
C GLN A 139 12.31 -9.11 -19.92
N ASN A 140 13.00 -8.08 -20.43
CA ASN A 140 13.90 -8.22 -21.58
C ASN A 140 15.13 -9.06 -21.26
N LEU A 141 15.72 -8.92 -20.07
CA LEU A 141 16.86 -9.72 -19.64
C LEU A 141 16.47 -11.19 -19.46
N PHE A 142 15.32 -11.46 -18.84
CA PHE A 142 14.79 -12.80 -18.65
C PHE A 142 14.45 -13.45 -20.01
N GLY A 143 13.87 -12.70 -20.94
CA GLY A 143 13.62 -13.15 -22.31
C GLY A 143 14.91 -13.51 -23.09
N ARG A 144 16.04 -12.90 -22.76
CA ARG A 144 17.36 -13.22 -23.35
C ARG A 144 18.07 -14.41 -22.70
N LEU A 145 17.65 -14.84 -21.52
CA LEU A 145 18.23 -15.99 -20.80
C LEU A 145 17.46 -17.29 -21.06
N VAL A 146 16.22 -17.18 -21.53
CA VAL A 146 15.35 -18.32 -21.88
C VAL A 146 15.47 -18.69 -23.38
N HIS A 147 16.31 -17.96 -24.13
CA HIS A 147 16.77 -18.30 -25.48
C HIS A 147 18.27 -18.52 -25.49
#